data_AF-A0AAD5C6M9-F1
#
_entry.id   AF-A0AAD5C6M9-F1
#
_cell.length_a   1.000
_cell.length_b   1.000
_cell.length_c   1.000
_cell.angle_alpha   90.00
_cell.angle_beta   90.00
_cell.angle_gamma   90.00
#
_symmetry.space_group_name_H-M   'P 1'
#
loop_
_entity.id
_entity.type
_entity.pdbx_description
1 polymer ?
#
loop_
_entity_poly.entity_id
_entity_poly.type
_entity_poly.pdbx_seq_one_letter_code
_entity_poly.pdbx_strand_id
1 'polypeptide(L)'
;LGQIENARKHLCYPGSQPDPNELKKLQTVEKHLNKCADLRRVRDWNGVLRESDAAIASGADACSPLFACKSEALLKLRQLDEANSTLSNAPKFEAASIPSCSQTKFFGMLSDAYMLFVRAQIDMTLGRFEDAASSIEKSGQIDPRNVEVAVLLQNVRSVSRARARGNDLFKSERLTEACSAYSEGLRLDPSNPVLFCNRAACWFKLGQFEKSLEDCNQALVIHPNYTKALLRRAATFSKLDRWDESVKDYEILRRELPNNNDVAESLFHAQVALKKSRGEDVNNMKFGGEVELVTNLDQFKAAVASSGASVVLYETSADLQCKQIIPVFDTLCSRYPSVNFLKVDLEESLEIANAENVRVVPTIKIYKKGSRVKEMVCPSPEVLEASLRHYSL
;
A
#
# COMPACT_ATOMS: atom_id res chain seq x y z
N LEU A 1 2.69 5.07 -32.31
CA LEU A 1 3.75 6.11 -32.23
C LEU A 1 3.23 7.54 -32.11
N GLY A 2 1.96 7.84 -32.43
CA GLY A 2 1.44 9.22 -32.31
C GLY A 2 1.84 10.17 -33.44
N GLN A 3 2.50 9.66 -34.48
CA GLN A 3 2.93 10.43 -35.65
C GLN A 3 1.85 10.48 -36.74
N ILE A 4 0.79 11.26 -36.51
CA ILE A 4 -0.37 11.34 -37.42
C ILE A 4 0.06 11.76 -38.84
N GLU A 5 0.93 12.75 -38.97
CA GLU A 5 1.42 13.23 -40.26
C GLU A 5 2.25 12.19 -41.02
N ASN A 6 3.08 11.41 -40.31
CA ASN A 6 3.84 10.34 -40.96
C ASN A 6 2.91 9.21 -41.41
N ALA A 7 1.95 8.81 -40.56
CA ALA A 7 0.94 7.83 -40.93
C ALA A 7 0.13 8.28 -42.15
N ARG A 8 -0.26 9.57 -42.22
CA ARG A 8 -0.95 10.15 -43.37
C ARG A 8 -0.12 10.05 -44.64
N LYS A 9 1.17 10.40 -44.58
CA LYS A 9 2.10 10.30 -45.72
C LYS A 9 2.28 8.87 -46.21
N HIS A 10 2.34 7.90 -45.29
CA HIS A 10 2.43 6.48 -45.65
C HIS A 10 1.16 5.95 -46.31
N LEU A 11 -0.01 6.36 -45.81
CA LEU A 11 -1.31 5.97 -46.40
C LEU A 11 -1.54 6.63 -47.76
N CYS A 12 -1.16 7.91 -47.91
CA CYS A 12 -1.40 8.72 -49.10
C CYS A 12 -0.16 8.84 -49.99
N TYR A 13 0.56 7.73 -50.22
CA TYR A 13 1.75 7.74 -51.10
C TYR A 13 1.36 7.95 -52.58
N PRO A 14 2.11 8.76 -53.36
CA PRO A 14 1.78 9.04 -54.75
C PRO A 14 1.62 7.76 -55.59
N GLY A 15 0.48 7.62 -56.27
CA GLY A 15 0.18 6.49 -57.15
C GLY A 15 -0.64 5.36 -56.52
N SER A 16 -0.97 5.45 -55.22
CA SER A 16 -1.89 4.51 -54.54
C SER A 16 -3.17 5.22 -54.09
N GLN A 17 -4.32 4.56 -54.21
CA GLN A 17 -5.56 5.00 -53.58
C GLN A 17 -5.55 4.53 -52.12
N PRO A 18 -5.56 5.43 -51.12
CA PRO A 18 -5.58 5.03 -49.71
C PRO A 18 -6.86 4.24 -49.39
N ASP A 19 -6.74 3.18 -48.59
CA ASP A 19 -7.92 2.47 -48.08
C ASP A 19 -8.82 3.47 -47.30
N PRO A 20 -10.08 3.68 -47.74
CA PRO A 20 -11.00 4.61 -47.08
C PRO A 20 -11.21 4.31 -45.59
N ASN A 21 -11.15 3.03 -45.20
CA ASN A 21 -11.34 2.62 -43.81
C ASN A 21 -10.13 3.00 -42.95
N GLU A 22 -8.91 2.80 -43.44
CA GLU A 22 -7.69 3.19 -42.72
C GLU A 22 -7.54 4.72 -42.63
N LEU A 23 -7.93 5.45 -43.69
CA LEU A 23 -7.97 6.91 -43.64
C LEU A 23 -8.99 7.41 -42.61
N LYS A 24 -10.18 6.79 -42.54
CA LYS A 24 -11.21 7.13 -41.54
C LYS A 24 -10.75 6.83 -40.12
N LYS A 25 -10.03 5.72 -39.89
CA LYS A 25 -9.41 5.41 -38.58
C LYS A 25 -8.39 6.48 -38.20
N LEU A 26 -7.49 6.86 -39.12
CA LEU A 26 -6.50 7.90 -38.87
C LEU A 26 -7.15 9.24 -38.50
N GLN A 27 -8.18 9.67 -39.24
CA GLN A 27 -8.95 10.90 -38.94
C GLN A 27 -9.63 10.82 -37.56
N THR A 28 -10.12 9.64 -37.17
CA THR A 28 -10.75 9.42 -35.87
C THR A 28 -9.73 9.54 -34.75
N VAL A 29 -8.56 8.91 -34.88
CA VAL A 29 -7.45 9.03 -33.93
C VAL A 29 -7.01 10.49 -33.79
N GLU A 30 -6.75 11.17 -34.90
CA GLU A 30 -6.35 12.58 -34.91
C GLU A 30 -7.37 13.47 -34.19
N LYS A 31 -8.67 13.26 -34.44
CA LYS A 31 -9.75 13.97 -33.76
C LYS A 31 -9.71 13.76 -32.25
N HIS A 32 -9.53 12.52 -31.78
CA HIS A 32 -9.44 12.23 -30.35
C HIS A 32 -8.20 12.85 -29.71
N LEU A 33 -7.04 12.79 -30.37
CA LEU A 33 -5.80 13.42 -29.87
C LEU A 33 -5.93 14.94 -29.75
N ASN A 34 -6.53 15.61 -30.73
CA ASN A 34 -6.76 17.05 -30.69
C ASN A 34 -7.69 17.43 -29.52
N LYS A 35 -8.76 16.65 -29.32
CA LYS A 35 -9.64 16.84 -28.17
C LYS A 35 -8.93 16.62 -26.84
N CYS A 36 -8.05 15.62 -26.72
CA CYS A 36 -7.24 15.44 -25.50
C CYS A 36 -6.44 16.71 -25.19
N ALA A 37 -5.89 17.37 -26.22
CA ALA A 37 -5.12 18.61 -26.04
C ALA A 37 -5.98 19.76 -25.53
N ASP A 38 -7.16 19.95 -26.10
CA ASP A 38 -8.09 20.99 -25.68
C ASP A 38 -8.62 20.73 -24.26
N LEU A 39 -8.97 19.48 -23.94
CA LEU A 39 -9.46 19.08 -22.63
C LEU A 39 -8.38 19.18 -21.54
N ARG A 40 -7.13 18.80 -21.84
CA ARG A 40 -5.99 19.02 -20.93
C ARG A 40 -5.80 20.51 -20.64
N ARG A 41 -5.92 21.37 -21.66
CA ARG A 41 -5.76 22.83 -21.50
C ARG A 41 -6.78 23.42 -20.53
N VAL A 42 -8.03 22.95 -20.59
CA VAL A 42 -9.10 23.37 -19.66
C VAL A 42 -9.16 22.53 -18.37
N ARG A 43 -8.24 21.58 -18.20
CA ARG A 43 -8.13 20.67 -17.03
C ARG A 43 -9.35 19.78 -16.81
N ASP A 44 -10.04 19.39 -17.89
CA ASP A 44 -11.08 18.36 -17.84
C ASP A 44 -10.44 16.96 -17.95
N TRP A 45 -9.98 16.44 -16.80
CA TRP A 45 -9.27 15.17 -16.75
C TRP A 45 -10.14 13.95 -17.04
N ASN A 46 -11.45 14.02 -16.73
CA ASN A 46 -12.39 12.96 -17.11
C ASN A 46 -12.56 12.90 -18.63
N GLY A 47 -12.66 14.08 -19.28
CA GLY A 47 -12.67 14.20 -20.72
C GLY A 47 -11.39 13.66 -21.36
N VAL A 48 -10.21 14.03 -20.81
CA VAL A 48 -8.91 13.51 -21.28
C VAL A 48 -8.85 11.99 -21.20
N LEU A 49 -9.27 11.40 -20.08
CA LEU A 49 -9.28 9.94 -19.90
C LEU A 49 -10.15 9.27 -20.98
N ARG A 50 -11.39 9.74 -21.16
CA ARG A 50 -12.33 9.21 -22.15
C ARG A 50 -11.82 9.31 -23.59
N GLU A 51 -11.29 10.47 -23.98
CA GLU A 51 -10.80 10.67 -25.35
C GLU A 51 -9.49 9.92 -25.59
N SER A 52 -8.66 9.73 -24.55
CA SER A 52 -7.45 8.89 -24.64
C SER A 52 -7.81 7.42 -24.85
N ASP A 53 -8.80 6.90 -24.12
CA ASP A 53 -9.30 5.53 -24.30
C ASP A 53 -9.94 5.34 -25.68
N ALA A 54 -10.71 6.33 -26.16
CA ALA A 54 -11.28 6.30 -27.50
C ALA A 54 -10.20 6.31 -28.61
N ALA A 55 -9.12 7.07 -28.43
CA ALA A 55 -7.98 7.07 -29.34
C ALA A 55 -7.29 5.70 -29.36
N ILE A 56 -7.06 5.07 -28.19
CA ILE A 56 -6.48 3.73 -28.08
C ILE A 56 -7.38 2.71 -28.79
N ALA A 57 -8.68 2.72 -28.52
CA ALA A 57 -9.65 1.84 -29.17
C ALA A 57 -9.74 2.03 -30.69
N SER A 58 -9.40 3.23 -31.17
CA SER A 58 -9.34 3.57 -32.60
C SER A 58 -8.02 3.19 -33.28
N GLY A 59 -7.08 2.55 -32.58
CA GLY A 59 -5.80 2.06 -33.12
C GLY A 59 -4.56 2.84 -32.70
N ALA A 60 -4.64 3.66 -31.65
CA ALA A 60 -3.47 4.40 -31.11
C ALA A 60 -2.80 3.70 -29.91
N ASP A 61 -2.98 2.39 -29.76
CA ASP A 61 -2.42 1.54 -28.69
C ASP A 61 -0.88 1.51 -28.64
N ALA A 62 -0.20 1.78 -29.75
CA ALA A 62 1.26 1.93 -29.80
C ALA A 62 1.76 3.37 -29.50
N CYS A 63 0.92 4.28 -29.01
CA CYS A 63 1.27 5.69 -28.76
C CYS A 63 1.68 5.92 -27.29
N SER A 64 2.96 5.78 -26.94
CA SER A 64 3.43 5.93 -25.55
C SER A 64 3.03 7.27 -24.89
N PRO A 65 3.12 8.44 -25.57
CA PRO A 65 2.66 9.72 -24.99
C PRO A 65 1.18 9.76 -24.62
N LEU A 66 0.34 8.98 -25.31
CA LEU A 66 -1.08 8.85 -24.98
C LEU A 66 -1.28 8.13 -23.64
N PHE A 67 -0.43 7.14 -23.32
CA PHE A 67 -0.42 6.50 -22.00
C PHE A 67 0.06 7.46 -20.91
N ALA A 68 1.04 8.32 -21.20
CA ALA A 68 1.39 9.40 -20.26
C ALA A 68 0.26 10.39 -20.06
N CYS A 69 -0.46 10.77 -21.12
CA CYS A 69 -1.64 11.62 -21.03
C CYS A 69 -2.74 11.02 -20.16
N LYS A 70 -3.05 9.75 -20.40
CA LYS A 70 -3.97 8.97 -19.56
C LYS A 70 -3.50 8.92 -18.11
N SER A 71 -2.22 8.67 -17.88
CA SER A 71 -1.64 8.60 -16.54
C SER A 71 -1.66 9.95 -15.81
N GLU A 72 -1.41 11.05 -16.51
CA GLU A 72 -1.55 12.41 -15.96
C GLU A 72 -3.00 12.66 -15.52
N ALA A 73 -3.99 12.31 -16.36
CA ALA A 73 -5.40 12.46 -16.01
C ALA A 73 -5.78 11.64 -14.78
N LEU A 74 -5.41 10.34 -14.75
CA LEU A 74 -5.65 9.46 -13.60
C LEU A 74 -5.02 10.02 -12.31
N LEU A 75 -3.79 10.56 -12.39
CA LEU A 75 -3.12 11.18 -11.25
C LEU A 75 -3.91 12.40 -10.74
N LYS A 76 -4.42 13.26 -11.62
CA LYS A 76 -5.23 14.42 -11.23
C LYS A 76 -6.61 14.04 -10.70
N LEU A 77 -7.13 12.89 -11.10
CA LEU A 77 -8.36 12.27 -10.57
C LEU A 77 -8.14 11.46 -9.28
N ARG A 78 -6.93 11.49 -8.69
CA ARG A 78 -6.56 10.77 -7.45
C ARG A 78 -6.54 9.23 -7.59
N GLN A 79 -6.41 8.73 -8.81
CA GLN A 79 -6.24 7.31 -9.10
C GLN A 79 -4.75 6.99 -9.29
N LEU A 80 -3.95 7.14 -8.22
CA LEU A 80 -2.48 7.06 -8.27
C LEU A 80 -1.97 5.69 -8.74
N ASP A 81 -2.55 4.60 -8.23
CA ASP A 81 -2.11 3.24 -8.57
C ASP A 81 -2.37 2.93 -10.05
N GLU A 82 -3.55 3.31 -10.55
CA GLU A 82 -3.91 3.19 -11.96
C GLU A 82 -3.02 4.07 -12.85
N ALA A 83 -2.71 5.30 -12.42
CA ALA A 83 -1.79 6.20 -13.12
C ALA A 83 -0.39 5.58 -13.25
N ASN A 84 0.17 5.06 -12.15
CA ASN A 84 1.49 4.45 -12.15
C ASN A 84 1.54 3.16 -12.98
N SER A 85 0.49 2.34 -12.89
CA SER A 85 0.34 1.11 -13.69
C SER A 85 0.26 1.43 -15.18
N THR A 86 -0.61 2.38 -15.56
CA THR A 86 -0.79 2.81 -16.96
C THR A 86 0.52 3.30 -17.58
N LEU A 87 1.27 4.14 -16.87
CA LEU A 87 2.54 4.66 -17.38
C LEU A 87 3.62 3.57 -17.48
N SER A 88 3.64 2.63 -16.54
CA SER A 88 4.63 1.54 -16.52
C SER A 88 4.38 0.50 -17.62
N ASN A 89 3.12 0.31 -18.00
CA ASN A 89 2.69 -0.57 -19.09
C ASN A 89 2.68 0.13 -20.47
N ALA A 90 3.11 1.40 -20.55
CA ALA A 90 3.19 2.11 -21.82
C ALA A 90 4.15 1.38 -22.79
N PRO A 91 3.81 1.30 -24.09
CA PRO A 91 4.66 0.66 -25.09
C PRO A 91 6.08 1.24 -25.07
N LYS A 92 7.09 0.38 -24.90
CA LYS A 92 8.50 0.76 -24.96
C LYS A 92 9.02 0.45 -26.35
N PHE A 93 9.19 1.48 -27.18
CA PHE A 93 9.93 1.34 -28.44
C PHE A 93 11.39 1.71 -28.18
N GLU A 94 12.32 0.89 -28.68
CA GLU A 94 13.74 1.20 -28.61
C GLU A 94 14.03 2.47 -29.42
N ALA A 95 14.39 3.55 -28.71
CA ALA A 95 14.73 4.85 -29.30
C ALA A 95 15.91 4.78 -30.30
N ALA A 96 16.67 3.68 -30.29
CA ALA A 96 17.79 3.45 -31.20
C ALA A 96 17.39 3.25 -32.67
N SER A 97 16.12 2.94 -32.95
CA SER A 97 15.71 2.52 -34.30
C SER A 97 15.13 3.63 -35.19
N ILE A 98 14.62 4.75 -34.61
CA ILE A 98 13.94 5.81 -35.39
C ILE A 98 14.13 7.21 -34.75
N PRO A 99 15.07 8.03 -35.25
CA PRO A 99 15.33 9.39 -34.73
C PRO A 99 14.15 10.38 -34.86
N SER A 100 13.16 10.09 -35.71
CA SER A 100 12.02 11.00 -35.94
C SER A 100 10.92 10.90 -34.87
N CYS A 101 10.88 9.83 -34.06
CA CYS A 101 9.86 9.65 -33.03
C CYS A 101 10.03 10.63 -31.86
N SER A 102 11.28 10.94 -31.51
CA SER A 102 11.64 11.84 -30.40
C SER A 102 11.29 13.31 -30.65
N GLN A 103 11.04 13.72 -31.90
CA GLN A 103 10.69 15.11 -32.25
C GLN A 103 9.18 15.40 -32.19
N THR A 104 8.34 14.37 -32.03
CA THR A 104 6.89 14.56 -32.00
C THR A 104 6.50 15.27 -30.72
N LYS A 105 5.75 16.38 -30.83
CA LYS A 105 5.28 17.13 -29.67
C LYS A 105 3.89 16.67 -29.25
N PHE A 106 3.74 16.42 -27.96
CA PHE A 106 2.47 16.21 -27.30
C PHE A 106 2.24 17.38 -26.34
N PHE A 107 1.15 18.13 -26.54
CA PHE A 107 0.82 19.30 -25.73
C PHE A 107 1.94 20.37 -25.65
N GLY A 108 2.70 20.52 -26.74
CA GLY A 108 3.81 21.47 -26.81
C GLY A 108 5.12 20.97 -26.18
N MET A 109 5.12 19.77 -25.59
CA MET A 109 6.30 19.10 -25.04
C MET A 109 6.76 17.97 -25.96
N LEU A 110 8.07 17.75 -26.10
CA LEU A 110 8.57 16.57 -26.82
C LEU A 110 8.08 15.28 -26.14
N SER A 111 7.68 14.29 -26.95
CA SER A 111 7.13 12.99 -26.53
C SER A 111 7.88 12.38 -25.34
N ASP A 112 9.20 12.25 -25.47
CA ASP A 112 10.03 11.59 -24.46
C ASP A 112 10.17 12.43 -23.18
N ALA A 113 10.22 13.76 -23.33
CA ALA A 113 10.15 14.68 -22.20
C ALA A 113 8.80 14.56 -21.47
N TYR A 114 7.69 14.46 -22.20
CA TYR A 114 6.36 14.35 -21.60
C TYR A 114 6.17 13.08 -20.78
N MET A 115 6.69 11.95 -21.27
CA MET A 115 6.70 10.69 -20.50
C MET A 115 7.42 10.85 -19.16
N LEU A 116 8.61 11.46 -19.18
CA LEU A 116 9.43 11.69 -17.99
C LEU A 116 8.83 12.75 -17.05
N PHE A 117 8.20 13.77 -17.62
CA PHE A 117 7.46 14.79 -16.88
C PHE A 117 6.32 14.18 -16.06
N VAL A 118 5.50 13.33 -16.68
CA VAL A 118 4.40 12.64 -15.97
C VAL A 118 4.96 11.64 -14.96
N ARG A 119 6.03 10.89 -15.30
CA ARG A 119 6.71 9.99 -14.36
C ARG A 119 7.15 10.73 -13.11
N ALA A 120 7.76 11.90 -13.25
CA ALA A 120 8.20 12.71 -12.13
C ALA A 120 7.04 13.14 -11.20
N GLN A 121 5.88 13.49 -11.76
CA GLN A 121 4.70 13.83 -10.95
C GLN A 121 4.18 12.62 -10.14
N ILE A 122 4.16 11.44 -10.76
CA ILE A 122 3.75 10.20 -10.09
C ILE A 122 4.74 9.86 -8.98
N ASP A 123 6.04 9.92 -9.25
CA ASP A 123 7.09 9.61 -8.29
C ASP A 123 7.08 10.59 -7.10
N MET A 124 6.82 11.89 -7.32
CA MET A 124 6.60 12.86 -6.23
C MET A 124 5.44 12.46 -5.32
N THR A 125 4.34 11.98 -5.92
CA THR A 125 3.14 11.57 -5.17
C THR A 125 3.38 10.26 -4.42
N LEU A 126 4.13 9.32 -5.01
CA LEU A 126 4.56 8.07 -4.36
C LEU A 126 5.64 8.28 -3.29
N GLY A 127 6.24 9.47 -3.21
CA GLY A 127 7.31 9.78 -2.27
C GLY A 127 8.72 9.37 -2.72
N ARG A 128 8.90 9.07 -4.01
CA ARG A 128 10.17 8.74 -4.65
C ARG A 128 10.86 10.01 -5.16
N PHE A 129 11.23 10.89 -4.23
CA PHE A 129 11.73 12.23 -4.55
C PHE A 129 12.99 12.23 -5.43
N GLU A 130 13.89 11.27 -5.25
CA GLU A 130 15.11 11.16 -6.08
C GLU A 130 14.82 10.67 -7.49
N ASP A 131 13.94 9.67 -7.65
CA ASP A 131 13.49 9.18 -8.96
C ASP A 131 12.74 10.29 -9.72
N ALA A 132 11.91 11.06 -9.01
CA ALA A 132 11.23 12.22 -9.56
C ALA A 132 12.22 13.28 -10.05
N ALA A 133 13.24 13.61 -9.25
CA ALA A 133 14.30 14.55 -9.62
C ALA A 133 15.06 14.08 -10.87
N SER A 134 15.48 12.81 -10.89
CA SER A 134 16.17 12.22 -12.05
C SER A 134 15.30 12.28 -13.33
N SER A 135 14.01 11.94 -13.20
CA SER A 135 13.08 11.94 -14.33
C SER A 135 12.88 13.35 -14.89
N ILE A 136 12.63 14.34 -14.03
CA ILE A 136 12.38 15.71 -14.50
C ILE A 136 13.65 16.41 -15.01
N GLU A 137 14.83 16.07 -14.48
CA GLU A 137 16.10 16.56 -15.03
C GLU A 137 16.36 16.03 -16.44
N LYS A 138 16.12 14.74 -16.68
CA LYS A 138 16.19 14.15 -18.03
C LYS A 138 15.16 14.78 -18.97
N SER A 139 13.94 15.02 -18.50
CA SER A 139 12.92 15.75 -19.27
C SER A 139 13.40 17.14 -19.67
N GLY A 140 14.08 17.86 -18.78
CA GLY A 140 14.64 19.19 -19.06
C GLY A 140 15.83 19.18 -20.02
N GLN A 141 16.62 18.09 -20.05
CA GLN A 141 17.67 17.91 -21.06
C GLN A 141 17.09 17.67 -22.45
N ILE A 142 15.98 16.94 -22.54
CA ILE A 142 15.30 16.64 -23.81
C ILE A 142 14.57 17.89 -24.35
N ASP A 143 13.83 18.61 -23.50
CA ASP A 143 13.06 19.79 -23.91
C ASP A 143 13.35 21.02 -23.02
N PRO A 144 14.56 21.62 -23.14
CA PRO A 144 15.03 22.68 -22.23
C PRO A 144 14.28 23.99 -22.34
N ARG A 145 13.52 24.20 -23.43
CA ARG A 145 12.73 25.43 -23.64
C ARG A 145 11.29 25.29 -23.14
N ASN A 146 10.90 24.12 -22.64
CA ASN A 146 9.54 23.88 -22.16
C ASN A 146 9.34 24.48 -20.76
N VAL A 147 8.38 25.41 -20.65
CA VAL A 147 8.09 26.13 -19.40
C VAL A 147 7.50 25.20 -18.33
N GLU A 148 6.63 24.25 -18.70
CA GLU A 148 6.04 23.31 -17.74
C GLU A 148 7.12 22.43 -17.10
N VAL A 149 8.06 21.93 -17.91
CA VAL A 149 9.21 21.13 -17.43
C VAL A 149 10.08 21.95 -16.48
N ALA A 150 10.42 23.19 -16.84
CA ALA A 150 11.26 24.06 -16.00
C ALA A 150 10.59 24.37 -14.65
N VAL A 151 9.28 24.65 -14.65
CA VAL A 151 8.51 24.90 -13.42
C VAL A 151 8.44 23.64 -12.55
N LEU A 152 8.16 22.48 -13.13
CA LEU A 152 8.11 21.24 -12.37
C LEU A 152 9.49 20.87 -11.79
N LEU A 153 10.58 21.06 -12.55
CA LEU A 153 11.94 20.85 -12.07
C LEU A 153 12.23 21.71 -10.82
N GLN A 154 11.89 23.00 -10.88
CA GLN A 154 12.08 23.91 -9.75
C GLN A 154 11.22 23.52 -8.54
N ASN A 155 9.97 23.11 -8.77
CA ASN A 155 9.07 22.64 -7.72
C ASN A 155 9.60 21.37 -7.06
N VAL A 156 9.98 20.36 -7.83
CA VAL A 156 10.56 19.09 -7.32
C VAL A 156 11.77 19.39 -6.43
N ARG A 157 12.72 20.21 -6.89
CA ARG A 157 13.89 20.60 -6.09
C ARG A 157 13.51 21.30 -4.79
N SER A 158 12.58 22.25 -4.87
CA SER A 158 12.17 23.06 -3.72
C SER A 158 11.38 22.24 -2.69
N VAL A 159 10.48 21.37 -3.14
CA VAL A 159 9.72 20.45 -2.30
C VAL A 159 10.65 19.43 -1.65
N SER A 160 11.58 18.83 -2.39
CA SER A 160 12.57 17.90 -1.85
C SER A 160 13.43 18.54 -0.76
N ARG A 161 13.86 19.79 -0.96
CA ARG A 161 14.61 20.56 0.04
C ARG A 161 13.77 20.88 1.28
N ALA A 162 12.51 21.31 1.09
CA ALA A 162 11.59 21.56 2.20
C ALA A 162 11.33 20.29 3.02
N ARG A 163 11.17 19.14 2.35
CA ARG A 163 11.04 17.82 2.97
C ARG A 163 12.28 17.45 3.77
N ALA A 164 13.47 17.58 3.19
CA ALA A 164 14.73 17.26 3.85
C ALA A 164 14.91 18.10 5.12
N ARG A 165 14.72 19.42 5.01
CA ARG A 165 14.75 20.33 6.15
C ARG A 165 13.73 19.96 7.23
N GLY A 166 12.49 19.65 6.84
CA GLY A 166 11.46 19.20 7.78
C GLY A 166 11.83 17.91 8.50
N ASN A 167 12.43 16.95 7.78
CA ASN A 167 12.89 15.69 8.37
C ASN A 167 14.02 15.93 9.39
N ASP A 168 14.97 16.80 9.08
CA ASP A 168 16.09 17.11 9.97
C ASP A 168 15.60 17.83 11.23
N LEU A 169 14.71 18.81 11.09
CA LEU A 169 14.07 19.49 12.22
C LEU A 169 13.25 18.52 13.08
N PHE A 170 12.57 17.56 12.47
CA PHE A 170 11.83 16.52 13.18
C PHE A 170 12.75 15.62 14.01
N LYS A 171 13.90 15.21 13.45
CA LYS A 171 14.92 14.42 14.16
C LYS A 171 15.55 15.21 15.32
N SER A 172 15.68 16.53 15.17
CA SER A 172 16.14 17.43 16.23
C SER A 172 15.04 17.87 17.20
N GLU A 173 13.86 17.22 17.18
CA GLU A 173 12.70 17.52 18.04
C GLU A 173 12.14 18.95 17.94
N ARG A 174 12.52 19.71 16.89
CA ARG A 174 12.01 21.06 16.60
C ARG A 174 10.72 20.98 15.80
N LEU A 175 9.68 20.40 16.42
CA LEU A 175 8.45 19.95 15.74
C LEU A 175 7.67 21.09 15.07
N THR A 176 7.54 22.25 15.70
CA THR A 176 6.83 23.42 15.12
C THR A 176 7.53 23.94 13.86
N GLU A 177 8.86 23.93 13.86
CA GLU A 177 9.64 24.35 12.70
C GLU A 177 9.60 23.31 11.59
N ALA A 178 9.57 22.02 11.94
CA ALA A 178 9.34 20.94 11.00
C ALA A 178 7.97 21.09 10.31
N CYS A 179 6.91 21.41 11.07
CA CYS A 179 5.59 21.73 10.51
C CYS A 179 5.67 22.87 9.49
N SER A 180 6.41 23.95 9.81
CA SER A 180 6.59 25.09 8.90
C SER A 180 7.33 24.70 7.63
N ALA A 181 8.39 23.88 7.72
CA ALA A 181 9.13 23.39 6.56
C ALA A 181 8.26 22.48 5.66
N TYR A 182 7.47 21.56 6.22
CA TYR A 182 6.54 20.76 5.42
C TYR A 182 5.44 21.61 4.80
N SER A 183 4.95 22.64 5.51
CA SER A 183 3.95 23.57 4.99
C SER A 183 4.49 24.38 3.81
N GLU A 184 5.77 24.76 3.85
CA GLU A 184 6.45 25.39 2.70
C GLU A 184 6.44 24.47 1.48
N GLY A 185 6.77 23.19 1.65
CA GLY A 185 6.69 22.20 0.58
C GLY A 185 5.27 22.03 0.05
N LEU A 186 4.26 21.97 0.93
CA LEU A 186 2.85 21.85 0.56
C LEU A 186 2.30 23.07 -0.19
N ARG A 187 2.89 24.27 -0.01
CA ARG A 187 2.52 25.42 -0.86
C ARG A 187 2.93 25.24 -2.32
N LEU A 188 3.98 24.48 -2.57
CA LEU A 188 4.52 24.21 -3.91
C LEU A 188 3.90 22.96 -4.53
N ASP A 189 3.63 21.94 -3.71
CA ASP A 189 2.94 20.72 -4.09
C ASP A 189 1.79 20.42 -3.10
N PRO A 190 0.61 21.03 -3.30
CA PRO A 190 -0.53 20.91 -2.38
C PRO A 190 -1.22 19.54 -2.44
N SER A 191 -0.75 18.65 -3.31
CA SER A 191 -1.25 17.28 -3.44
C SER A 191 -0.18 16.26 -3.07
N ASN A 192 0.77 16.59 -2.18
CA ASN A 192 1.80 15.67 -1.76
C ASN A 192 1.41 14.87 -0.49
N PRO A 193 1.03 13.58 -0.59
CA PRO A 193 0.58 12.81 0.56
C PRO A 193 1.71 12.57 1.58
N VAL A 194 2.97 12.55 1.14
CA VAL A 194 4.12 12.35 2.03
C VAL A 194 4.34 13.55 2.94
N LEU A 195 4.26 14.77 2.40
CA LEU A 195 4.41 15.98 3.22
C LEU A 195 3.26 16.13 4.22
N PHE A 196 2.02 15.83 3.82
CA PHE A 196 0.89 15.76 4.74
C PHE A 196 1.15 14.74 5.86
N CYS A 197 1.52 13.50 5.52
CA CYS A 197 1.80 12.46 6.53
C CYS A 197 2.97 12.82 7.46
N ASN A 198 4.01 13.49 6.95
CA ASN A 198 5.14 13.95 7.76
C ASN A 198 4.74 15.10 8.69
N ARG A 199 3.93 16.05 8.22
CA ARG A 199 3.41 17.15 9.04
C ARG A 199 2.42 16.65 10.10
N ALA A 200 1.57 15.68 9.75
CA ALA A 200 0.72 14.96 10.70
C ALA A 200 1.55 14.31 11.83
N ALA A 201 2.77 13.83 11.54
CA ALA A 201 3.66 13.25 12.54
C ALA A 201 4.10 14.29 13.58
N CYS A 202 4.42 15.50 13.13
CA CYS A 202 4.75 16.62 13.99
C CYS A 202 3.55 17.00 14.87
N TRP A 203 2.35 17.13 14.26
CA TRP A 203 1.13 17.45 15.00
C TRP A 203 0.81 16.42 16.07
N PHE A 204 0.93 15.14 15.74
CA PHE A 204 0.74 14.06 16.70
C PHE A 204 1.69 14.17 17.90
N LYS A 205 3.00 14.39 17.66
CA LYS A 205 3.99 14.57 18.73
C LYS A 205 3.77 15.84 19.55
N LEU A 206 3.18 16.88 18.96
CA LEU A 206 2.78 18.11 19.65
C LEU A 206 1.45 17.98 20.42
N GLY A 207 0.79 16.82 20.39
CA GLY A 207 -0.53 16.61 21.01
C GLY A 207 -1.68 17.31 20.27
N GLN A 208 -1.44 17.81 19.05
CA GLN A 208 -2.44 18.48 18.21
C GLN A 208 -3.14 17.43 17.33
N PHE A 209 -3.92 16.54 17.95
CA PHE A 209 -4.44 15.34 17.30
C PHE A 209 -5.44 15.64 16.17
N GLU A 210 -6.28 16.66 16.30
CA GLU A 210 -7.25 17.05 15.26
C GLU A 210 -6.56 17.51 13.98
N LYS A 211 -5.48 18.29 14.10
CA LYS A 211 -4.65 18.70 12.96
C LYS A 211 -3.92 17.52 12.33
N SER A 212 -3.49 16.56 13.15
CA SER A 212 -2.91 15.32 12.66
C SER A 212 -3.91 14.50 11.84
N LEU A 213 -5.16 14.39 12.30
CA LEU A 213 -6.25 13.74 11.56
C LEU A 213 -6.53 14.43 10.23
N GLU A 214 -6.60 15.77 10.22
CA GLU A 214 -6.84 16.53 9.00
C GLU A 214 -5.76 16.24 7.93
N ASP A 215 -4.49 16.33 8.30
CA ASP A 215 -3.37 16.04 7.41
C ASP A 215 -3.36 14.57 6.96
N CYS A 216 -3.62 13.62 7.86
CA CYS A 216 -3.76 12.20 7.49
C CYS A 216 -4.90 11.96 6.50
N ASN A 217 -6.06 12.62 6.70
CA ASN A 217 -7.18 12.52 5.77
C ASN A 217 -6.83 13.09 4.40
N GLN A 218 -6.15 14.23 4.33
CA GLN A 218 -5.69 14.78 3.05
C GLN A 218 -4.73 13.83 2.34
N ALA A 219 -3.78 13.23 3.07
CA ALA A 219 -2.87 12.24 2.50
C ALA A 219 -3.62 11.03 1.90
N LEU A 220 -4.66 10.54 2.60
CA LEU A 220 -5.44 9.37 2.19
C LEU A 220 -6.47 9.68 1.10
N VAL A 221 -6.94 10.92 0.97
CA VAL A 221 -7.72 11.35 -0.22
C VAL A 221 -6.87 11.27 -1.49
N ILE A 222 -5.56 11.53 -1.39
CA ILE A 222 -4.65 11.52 -2.53
C ILE A 222 -4.09 10.11 -2.81
N HIS A 223 -3.76 9.38 -1.76
CA HIS A 223 -3.21 8.03 -1.82
C HIS A 223 -3.92 7.14 -0.79
N PRO A 224 -5.06 6.52 -1.16
CA PRO A 224 -5.95 5.81 -0.22
C PRO A 224 -5.30 4.70 0.59
N ASN A 225 -4.35 3.98 0.00
CA ASN A 225 -3.66 2.86 0.63
C ASN A 225 -2.32 3.28 1.25
N TYR A 226 -2.11 4.57 1.54
CA TYR A 226 -0.85 5.03 2.09
C TYR A 226 -0.66 4.56 3.54
N THR A 227 0.02 3.43 3.70
CA THR A 227 0.21 2.72 4.97
C THR A 227 0.69 3.62 6.10
N LYS A 228 1.64 4.54 5.84
CA LYS A 228 2.17 5.45 6.86
C LYS A 228 1.12 6.45 7.36
N ALA A 229 0.24 6.92 6.48
CA ALA A 229 -0.84 7.82 6.84
C ALA A 229 -1.96 7.07 7.58
N LEU A 230 -2.31 5.85 7.14
CA LEU A 230 -3.27 4.97 7.86
C LEU A 230 -2.78 4.67 9.28
N LEU A 231 -1.53 4.24 9.45
CA LEU A 231 -0.93 3.95 10.76
C LEU A 231 -1.03 5.16 11.69
N ARG A 232 -0.71 6.34 11.16
CA ARG A 232 -0.74 7.57 11.91
C ARG A 232 -2.16 8.00 12.26
N ARG A 233 -3.10 7.86 11.34
CA ARG A 233 -4.51 8.20 11.57
C ARG A 233 -5.13 7.29 12.62
N ALA A 234 -4.87 5.98 12.54
CA ALA A 234 -5.29 5.00 13.55
C ALA A 234 -4.75 5.34 14.94
N ALA A 235 -3.44 5.59 15.04
CA ALA A 235 -2.81 6.01 16.30
C ALA A 235 -3.39 7.33 16.84
N THR A 236 -3.74 8.26 15.95
CA THR A 236 -4.36 9.54 16.32
C THR A 236 -5.79 9.36 16.82
N PHE A 237 -6.59 8.51 16.16
CA PHE A 237 -7.91 8.14 16.66
C PHE A 237 -7.85 7.47 18.04
N SER A 238 -6.87 6.59 18.26
CA SER A 238 -6.62 6.00 19.58
C SER A 238 -6.29 7.04 20.66
N LYS A 239 -5.59 8.12 20.32
CA LYS A 239 -5.30 9.23 21.26
C LYS A 239 -6.52 10.11 21.56
N LEU A 240 -7.54 10.06 20.71
CA LEU A 240 -8.80 10.78 20.85
C LEU A 240 -9.92 9.89 21.39
N ASP A 241 -9.60 8.68 21.86
CA ASP A 241 -10.57 7.65 22.29
C ASP A 241 -11.64 7.30 21.23
N ARG A 242 -11.34 7.55 19.94
CA ARG A 242 -12.19 7.22 18.78
C ARG A 242 -11.88 5.80 18.30
N TRP A 243 -12.17 4.84 19.16
CA TRP A 243 -11.73 3.45 18.99
C TRP A 243 -12.33 2.76 17.77
N ASP A 244 -13.59 3.05 17.42
CA ASP A 244 -14.26 2.48 16.25
C ASP A 244 -13.53 2.83 14.95
N GLU A 245 -13.12 4.08 14.76
CA GLU A 245 -12.37 4.50 13.58
C GLU A 245 -10.93 3.99 13.60
N SER A 246 -10.29 3.94 14.78
CA SER A 246 -8.96 3.37 14.95
C SER A 246 -8.89 1.91 14.50
N VAL A 247 -9.85 1.08 14.97
CA VAL A 247 -9.94 -0.34 14.60
C VAL A 247 -10.11 -0.49 13.08
N LYS A 248 -10.97 0.30 12.45
CA LYS A 248 -11.18 0.25 10.98
C LYS A 248 -9.88 0.49 10.21
N ASP A 249 -9.10 1.50 10.58
CA ASP A 249 -7.83 1.78 9.91
C ASP A 249 -6.80 0.66 10.16
N TYR A 250 -6.73 0.12 11.38
CA TYR A 250 -5.86 -1.01 11.68
C TYR A 250 -6.28 -2.31 10.97
N GLU A 251 -7.56 -2.54 10.73
CA GLU A 251 -8.04 -3.68 9.93
C GLU A 251 -7.63 -3.56 8.46
N ILE A 252 -7.69 -2.35 7.88
CA ILE A 252 -7.15 -2.11 6.53
C ILE A 252 -5.66 -2.41 6.51
N LEU A 253 -4.90 -1.86 7.47
CA LEU A 253 -3.46 -2.11 7.61
C LEU A 253 -3.13 -3.58 7.77
N ARG A 254 -3.96 -4.36 8.49
CA ARG A 254 -3.76 -5.80 8.65
C ARG A 254 -3.90 -6.55 7.33
N ARG A 255 -4.80 -6.12 6.44
CA ARG A 255 -4.95 -6.71 5.09
C ARG A 255 -3.76 -6.39 4.20
N GLU A 256 -3.27 -5.15 4.25
CA GLU A 256 -2.11 -4.69 3.47
C GLU A 256 -0.78 -5.26 3.99
N LEU A 257 -0.67 -5.45 5.31
CA LEU A 257 0.53 -5.93 6.01
C LEU A 257 0.21 -7.14 6.92
N PRO A 258 -0.15 -8.31 6.37
CA PRO A 258 -0.63 -9.45 7.16
C PRO A 258 0.39 -9.96 8.18
N ASN A 259 1.68 -9.82 7.87
CA ASN A 259 2.80 -10.33 8.68
C ASN A 259 3.44 -9.26 9.58
N ASN A 260 2.85 -8.07 9.71
CA ASN A 260 3.40 -7.02 10.57
C ASN A 260 2.86 -7.16 12.00
N ASN A 261 3.72 -7.55 12.94
CA ASN A 261 3.34 -7.75 14.35
C ASN A 261 3.00 -6.44 15.06
N ASP A 262 3.60 -5.31 14.71
CA ASP A 262 3.30 -4.02 15.34
C ASP A 262 1.86 -3.56 15.01
N VAL A 263 1.44 -3.76 13.75
CA VAL A 263 0.05 -3.54 13.30
C VAL A 263 -0.89 -4.50 14.03
N ALA A 264 -0.46 -5.75 14.21
CA ALA A 264 -1.22 -6.76 14.94
C ALA A 264 -1.52 -6.34 16.37
N GLU A 265 -0.48 -5.92 17.08
CA GLU A 265 -0.51 -5.47 18.46
C GLU A 265 -1.38 -4.23 18.61
N SER A 266 -1.15 -3.25 17.75
CA SER A 266 -1.90 -2.01 17.76
C SER A 266 -3.40 -2.22 17.50
N LEU A 267 -3.75 -3.12 16.55
CA LEU A 267 -5.14 -3.50 16.29
C LEU A 267 -5.78 -4.14 17.53
N PHE A 268 -5.08 -5.08 18.15
CA PHE A 268 -5.58 -5.75 19.35
C PHE A 268 -5.82 -4.75 20.49
N HIS A 269 -4.87 -3.85 20.75
CA HIS A 269 -5.04 -2.84 21.78
C HIS A 269 -6.21 -1.89 21.48
N ALA A 270 -6.39 -1.49 20.22
CA ALA A 270 -7.54 -0.69 19.81
C ALA A 270 -8.86 -1.43 20.02
N GLN A 271 -8.91 -2.74 19.73
CA GLN A 271 -10.10 -3.57 19.95
C GLN A 271 -10.41 -3.77 21.45
N VAL A 272 -9.40 -4.01 22.28
CA VAL A 272 -9.56 -4.08 23.75
C VAL A 272 -10.07 -2.76 24.31
N ALA A 273 -9.49 -1.64 23.87
CA ALA A 273 -9.93 -0.32 24.29
C ALA A 273 -11.37 -0.01 23.84
N LEU A 274 -11.75 -0.42 22.62
CA LEU A 274 -13.12 -0.32 22.12
C LEU A 274 -14.11 -1.09 23.01
N LYS A 275 -13.82 -2.36 23.30
CA LYS A 275 -14.66 -3.19 24.19
C LYS A 275 -14.78 -2.59 25.59
N LYS A 276 -13.66 -2.15 26.15
CA LYS A 276 -13.64 -1.47 27.46
C LYS A 276 -14.49 -0.20 27.44
N SER A 277 -14.43 0.60 26.37
CA SER A 277 -15.26 1.81 26.22
C SER A 277 -16.76 1.52 26.13
N ARG A 278 -17.13 0.30 25.73
CA ARG A 278 -18.51 -0.21 25.69
C ARG A 278 -18.96 -0.88 26.99
N GLY A 279 -18.09 -0.97 28.00
CA GLY A 279 -18.39 -1.62 29.27
C GLY A 279 -18.30 -3.15 29.24
N GLU A 280 -17.66 -3.73 28.22
CA GLU A 280 -17.43 -5.17 28.13
C GLU A 280 -16.22 -5.60 28.98
N ASP A 281 -16.24 -6.83 29.51
CA ASP A 281 -15.11 -7.41 30.25
C ASP A 281 -13.98 -7.82 29.28
N VAL A 282 -12.76 -7.38 29.59
CA VAL A 282 -11.55 -7.58 28.76
C VAL A 282 -10.41 -8.27 29.52
N ASN A 283 -10.62 -8.71 30.77
CA ASN A 283 -9.56 -9.27 31.62
C ASN A 283 -8.87 -10.51 31.01
N ASN A 284 -9.58 -11.25 30.16
CA ASN A 284 -9.06 -12.46 29.51
C ASN A 284 -8.46 -12.19 28.12
N MET A 285 -8.39 -10.93 27.67
CA MET A 285 -7.80 -10.57 26.39
C MET A 285 -6.31 -10.26 26.59
N LYS A 286 -5.43 -11.16 26.12
CA LYS A 286 -3.98 -10.92 26.04
C LYS A 286 -3.52 -10.90 24.59
N PHE A 287 -2.59 -10.01 24.25
CA PHE A 287 -1.94 -10.00 22.94
C PHE A 287 -0.72 -10.93 22.97
N GLY A 288 -0.66 -11.90 22.05
CA GLY A 288 0.58 -12.64 21.78
C GLY A 288 1.19 -13.26 23.03
N GLY A 289 0.39 -14.01 23.78
CA GLY A 289 0.85 -14.62 25.03
C GLY A 289 2.09 -15.48 24.78
N GLU A 290 3.02 -15.52 25.72
CA GLU A 290 3.95 -16.63 25.78
C GLU A 290 3.15 -17.94 25.77
N VAL A 291 3.73 -18.99 25.20
CA VAL A 291 3.08 -20.30 25.24
C VAL A 291 2.92 -20.70 26.70
N GLU A 292 1.68 -20.73 27.18
CA GLU A 292 1.39 -20.95 28.59
C GLU A 292 1.57 -22.44 28.92
N LEU A 293 2.43 -22.73 29.88
CA LEU A 293 2.61 -24.07 30.41
C LEU A 293 1.43 -24.42 31.32
N VAL A 294 0.78 -25.54 31.03
CA VAL A 294 -0.37 -26.05 31.77
C VAL A 294 0.06 -27.31 32.52
N THR A 295 0.00 -27.25 33.86
CA THR A 295 0.50 -28.31 34.74
C THR A 295 -0.59 -29.11 35.44
N ASN A 296 -1.86 -28.68 35.37
CA ASN A 296 -2.97 -29.34 36.03
C ASN A 296 -4.27 -29.27 35.22
N LEU A 297 -5.19 -30.19 35.51
CA LEU A 297 -6.42 -30.39 34.74
C LEU A 297 -7.41 -29.22 34.85
N ASP A 298 -7.45 -28.52 35.98
CA ASP A 298 -8.38 -27.39 36.18
C ASP A 298 -7.92 -26.16 35.39
N GLN A 299 -6.62 -25.86 35.40
CA GLN A 299 -6.01 -24.84 34.55
C GLN A 299 -6.26 -25.17 33.06
N PHE A 300 -6.06 -26.44 32.67
CA PHE A 300 -6.33 -26.89 31.30
C PHE A 300 -7.78 -26.60 30.89
N LYS A 301 -8.76 -27.05 31.69
CA LYS A 301 -10.19 -26.85 31.42
C LYS A 301 -10.55 -25.37 31.33
N ALA A 302 -10.02 -24.54 32.22
CA ALA A 302 -10.26 -23.10 32.20
C ALA A 302 -9.70 -22.45 30.93
N ALA A 303 -8.48 -22.82 30.51
CA ALA A 303 -7.82 -22.26 29.35
C ALA A 303 -8.56 -22.61 28.03
N VAL A 304 -8.93 -23.89 27.84
CA VAL A 304 -9.65 -24.32 26.63
C VAL A 304 -11.12 -23.88 26.58
N ALA A 305 -11.72 -23.57 27.73
CA ALA A 305 -13.08 -23.02 27.83
C ALA A 305 -13.16 -21.52 27.49
N SER A 306 -12.03 -20.86 27.27
CA SER A 306 -11.98 -19.45 26.85
C SER A 306 -12.76 -19.19 25.55
N SER A 307 -13.17 -17.94 25.34
CA SER A 307 -14.01 -17.54 24.21
C SER A 307 -13.28 -17.60 22.85
N GLY A 308 -11.94 -17.62 22.86
CA GLY A 308 -11.07 -17.74 21.69
C GLY A 308 -10.75 -19.19 21.30
N ALA A 309 -10.03 -19.35 20.19
CA ALA A 309 -9.44 -20.65 19.85
C ALA A 309 -8.23 -20.91 20.77
N SER A 310 -8.09 -22.13 21.26
CA SER A 310 -6.92 -22.56 22.04
C SER A 310 -6.22 -23.70 21.32
N VAL A 311 -4.90 -23.62 21.21
CA VAL A 311 -4.06 -24.61 20.54
C VAL A 311 -3.12 -25.18 21.58
N VAL A 312 -3.23 -26.48 21.81
CA VAL A 312 -2.48 -27.19 22.85
C VAL A 312 -1.46 -28.10 22.18
N LEU A 313 -0.18 -27.88 22.48
CA LEU A 313 0.91 -28.78 22.16
C LEU A 313 1.14 -29.74 23.34
N TYR A 314 1.01 -31.03 23.08
CA TYR A 314 1.40 -32.10 24.00
C TYR A 314 2.79 -32.57 23.62
N GLU A 315 3.73 -32.45 24.55
CA GLU A 315 5.14 -32.71 24.31
C GLU A 315 5.80 -33.55 25.40
N THR A 316 7.06 -33.90 25.14
CA THR A 316 7.95 -34.55 26.10
C THR A 316 9.37 -34.10 25.82
N SER A 317 10.10 -33.74 26.88
CA SER A 317 11.46 -33.18 26.80
C SER A 317 12.47 -34.10 26.07
N ALA A 318 12.24 -35.41 26.11
CA ALA A 318 13.07 -36.43 25.49
C ALA A 318 12.85 -36.60 23.97
N ASP A 319 11.71 -36.16 23.42
CA ASP A 319 11.34 -36.45 22.03
C ASP A 319 11.99 -35.49 21.02
N LEU A 320 12.51 -36.04 19.92
CA LEU A 320 13.29 -35.28 18.94
C LEU A 320 12.40 -34.47 17.98
N GLN A 321 11.17 -34.92 17.71
CA GLN A 321 10.21 -34.20 16.89
C GLN A 321 9.60 -33.02 17.66
N CYS A 322 9.41 -33.16 18.98
CA CYS A 322 9.02 -32.06 19.86
C CYS A 322 10.02 -30.90 19.76
N LYS A 323 11.33 -31.19 19.86
CA LYS A 323 12.40 -30.18 19.72
C LYS A 323 12.37 -29.43 18.39
N GLN A 324 11.89 -30.06 17.31
CA GLN A 324 11.77 -29.42 16.00
C GLN A 324 10.53 -28.53 15.89
N ILE A 325 9.41 -28.93 16.51
CA ILE A 325 8.14 -28.21 16.37
C ILE A 325 7.96 -27.09 17.39
N ILE A 326 8.59 -27.17 18.56
CA ILE A 326 8.51 -26.13 19.61
C ILE A 326 8.88 -24.73 19.09
N PRO A 327 10.02 -24.52 18.39
CA PRO A 327 10.36 -23.18 17.90
C PRO A 327 9.34 -22.65 16.86
N VAL A 328 8.78 -23.55 16.06
CA VAL A 328 7.71 -23.22 15.11
C VAL A 328 6.45 -22.82 15.86
N PHE A 329 6.08 -23.57 16.91
CA PHE A 329 4.94 -23.30 17.76
C PHE A 329 5.05 -21.94 18.45
N ASP A 330 6.22 -21.61 19.00
CA ASP A 330 6.50 -20.31 19.63
C ASP A 330 6.43 -19.18 18.59
N THR A 331 6.98 -19.40 17.39
CA THR A 331 6.89 -18.44 16.27
C THR A 331 5.43 -18.21 15.84
N LEU A 332 4.62 -19.26 15.80
CA LEU A 332 3.20 -19.19 15.47
C LEU A 332 2.41 -18.48 16.56
N CYS A 333 2.78 -18.65 17.83
CA CYS A 333 2.19 -17.92 18.94
C CYS A 333 2.30 -16.40 18.75
N SER A 334 3.49 -15.93 18.40
CA SER A 334 3.73 -14.52 18.06
C SER A 334 2.99 -14.06 16.80
N ARG A 335 2.73 -14.97 15.85
CA ARG A 335 2.05 -14.66 14.58
C ARG A 335 0.52 -14.64 14.71
N TYR A 336 -0.06 -15.44 15.61
CA TYR A 336 -1.51 -15.57 15.83
C TYR A 336 -1.91 -15.15 17.25
N PRO A 337 -1.79 -13.86 17.60
CA PRO A 337 -1.96 -13.35 18.96
C PRO A 337 -3.40 -13.41 19.50
N SER A 338 -4.38 -13.71 18.65
CA SER A 338 -5.79 -13.93 19.02
C SER A 338 -6.09 -15.38 19.46
N VAL A 339 -5.10 -16.26 19.37
CA VAL A 339 -5.20 -17.69 19.69
C VAL A 339 -4.40 -17.96 20.95
N ASN A 340 -4.95 -18.72 21.89
CA ASN A 340 -4.25 -19.11 23.11
C ASN A 340 -3.37 -20.32 22.81
N PHE A 341 -2.04 -20.18 22.88
CA PHE A 341 -1.12 -21.30 22.72
C PHE A 341 -0.75 -21.85 24.10
N LEU A 342 -0.90 -23.16 24.25
CA LEU A 342 -0.71 -23.90 25.50
C LEU A 342 0.29 -25.03 25.26
N LYS A 343 1.16 -25.30 26.23
CA LYS A 343 2.05 -26.47 26.28
C LYS A 343 1.68 -27.36 27.47
N VAL A 344 1.67 -28.67 27.23
CA VAL A 344 1.47 -29.69 28.26
C VAL A 344 2.61 -30.68 28.15
N ASP A 345 3.44 -30.75 29.18
CA ASP A 345 4.44 -31.81 29.32
C ASP A 345 3.79 -33.08 29.89
N LEU A 346 3.85 -34.17 29.14
CA LEU A 346 3.27 -35.45 29.55
C LEU A 346 4.04 -36.12 30.69
N GLU A 347 5.33 -35.79 30.90
CA GLU A 347 6.11 -36.30 32.03
C GLU A 347 5.64 -35.69 33.35
N GLU A 348 5.20 -34.43 33.32
CA GLU A 348 4.73 -33.70 34.50
C GLU A 348 3.21 -33.83 34.73
N SER A 349 2.42 -34.02 33.67
CA SER A 349 0.94 -33.91 33.71
C SER A 349 0.20 -35.11 33.11
N LEU A 350 0.42 -36.31 33.68
CA LEU A 350 -0.18 -37.56 33.19
C LEU A 350 -1.72 -37.57 33.26
N GLU A 351 -2.32 -36.80 34.16
CA GLU A 351 -3.78 -36.69 34.28
C GLU A 351 -4.42 -36.08 33.03
N ILE A 352 -3.79 -35.04 32.46
CA ILE A 352 -4.25 -34.39 31.23
C ILE A 352 -4.07 -35.36 30.05
N ALA A 353 -2.94 -36.07 30.00
CA ALA A 353 -2.66 -37.08 28.98
C ALA A 353 -3.78 -38.13 28.89
N ASN A 354 -4.21 -38.64 30.05
CA ASN A 354 -5.26 -39.64 30.16
C ASN A 354 -6.63 -39.08 29.81
N ALA A 355 -6.97 -37.88 30.31
CA ALA A 355 -8.24 -37.21 30.02
C ALA A 355 -8.39 -36.91 28.51
N GLU A 356 -7.29 -36.53 27.87
CA GLU A 356 -7.25 -36.19 26.45
C GLU A 356 -6.88 -37.38 25.55
N ASN A 357 -6.63 -38.56 26.11
CA ASN A 357 -6.22 -39.78 25.40
C ASN A 357 -5.03 -39.55 24.45
N VAL A 358 -4.02 -38.80 24.89
CA VAL A 358 -2.79 -38.53 24.12
C VAL A 358 -1.75 -39.59 24.46
N ARG A 359 -1.32 -40.37 23.45
CA ARG A 359 -0.33 -41.45 23.61
C ARG A 359 0.93 -41.27 22.76
N VAL A 360 0.90 -40.32 21.82
CA VAL A 360 1.97 -40.06 20.85
C VAL A 360 2.30 -38.57 20.91
N VAL A 361 3.58 -38.23 20.84
CA VAL A 361 4.06 -36.85 20.82
C VAL A 361 4.97 -36.59 19.60
N PRO A 362 5.03 -35.35 19.08
CA PRO A 362 4.20 -34.20 19.45
C PRO A 362 2.76 -34.39 18.93
N THR A 363 1.77 -34.16 19.78
CA THR A 363 0.36 -34.08 19.34
C THR A 363 -0.11 -32.66 19.55
N ILE A 364 -0.83 -32.09 18.58
CA ILE A 364 -1.42 -30.76 18.69
C ILE A 364 -2.93 -30.87 18.54
N LYS A 365 -3.66 -30.24 19.46
CA LYS A 365 -5.11 -30.16 19.43
C LYS A 365 -5.59 -28.72 19.43
N ILE A 366 -6.69 -28.46 18.71
CA ILE A 366 -7.34 -27.15 18.67
C ILE A 366 -8.70 -27.27 19.36
N TYR A 367 -8.99 -26.31 20.24
CA TYR A 367 -10.23 -26.20 21.01
C TYR A 367 -10.92 -24.88 20.71
N LYS A 368 -12.26 -24.88 20.77
CA LYS A 368 -13.09 -23.68 20.68
C LYS A 368 -14.24 -23.81 21.67
N LYS A 369 -14.36 -22.85 22.60
CA LYS A 369 -15.40 -22.86 23.65
C LYS A 369 -15.48 -24.19 24.40
N GLY A 370 -14.32 -24.74 24.78
CA GLY A 370 -14.20 -26.00 25.53
C GLY A 370 -14.36 -27.29 24.71
N SER A 371 -14.69 -27.21 23.41
CA SER A 371 -14.83 -28.38 22.54
C SER A 371 -13.61 -28.58 21.64
N ARG A 372 -13.07 -29.80 21.57
CA ARG A 372 -12.00 -30.15 20.63
C ARG A 372 -12.54 -30.15 19.20
N VAL A 373 -11.96 -29.35 18.33
CA VAL A 373 -12.35 -29.21 16.92
C VAL A 373 -11.36 -29.86 15.96
N LYS A 374 -10.10 -30.04 16.37
CA LYS A 374 -9.06 -30.67 15.54
C LYS A 374 -8.02 -31.38 16.39
N GLU A 375 -7.47 -32.45 15.84
CA GLU A 375 -6.33 -33.19 16.37
C GLU A 375 -5.34 -33.47 15.25
N MET A 376 -4.06 -33.37 15.57
CA MET A 376 -2.94 -33.59 14.67
C MET A 376 -1.84 -34.34 15.43
N VAL A 377 -1.50 -35.54 14.96
CA VAL A 377 -0.43 -36.36 15.54
C VAL A 377 0.80 -36.20 14.67
N CYS A 378 1.92 -35.81 15.26
CA CYS A 378 3.20 -35.51 14.58
C CYS A 378 3.04 -34.62 13.34
N PRO A 379 2.38 -33.44 13.42
CA PRO A 379 2.16 -32.60 12.26
C PRO A 379 3.47 -32.02 11.71
N SER A 380 3.52 -31.80 10.39
CA SER A 380 4.53 -30.91 9.82
C SER A 380 4.21 -29.43 10.14
N PRO A 381 5.22 -28.54 10.14
CA PRO A 381 5.03 -27.09 10.32
C PRO A 381 3.95 -26.50 9.40
N GLU A 382 3.90 -26.95 8.14
CA GLU A 382 2.97 -26.44 7.13
C GLU A 382 1.53 -26.85 7.44
N VAL A 383 1.31 -28.08 7.90
CA VAL A 383 -0.02 -28.59 8.29
C VAL A 383 -0.55 -27.85 9.52
N LEU A 384 0.33 -27.58 10.49
CA LEU A 384 0.00 -26.80 11.67
C LEU A 384 -0.40 -25.37 11.28
N GLU A 385 0.41 -24.68 10.48
CA GLU A 385 0.12 -23.31 10.07
C GLU A 385 -1.17 -23.21 9.23
N ALA A 386 -1.39 -24.15 8.30
CA ALA A 386 -2.62 -24.20 7.51
C ALA A 386 -3.86 -24.43 8.40
N SER A 387 -3.76 -25.30 9.40
CA SER A 387 -4.84 -25.56 10.35
C SER A 387 -5.14 -24.33 11.21
N LEU A 388 -4.10 -23.64 11.69
CA LEU A 388 -4.27 -22.39 12.43
C LEU A 388 -5.03 -21.37 11.60
N ARG A 389 -4.65 -21.11 10.35
CA ARG A 389 -5.36 -20.17 9.47
C ARG A 389 -6.85 -20.50 9.30
N HIS A 390 -7.20 -21.78 9.26
CA HIS A 390 -8.60 -22.20 9.11
C HIS A 390 -9.44 -21.94 10.36
N TYR A 391 -8.85 -22.04 11.55
CA TYR A 391 -9.57 -21.93 12.83
C TYR A 391 -9.32 -20.61 13.59
N SER A 392 -8.37 -19.77 13.14
CA SER A 392 -8.02 -18.47 13.73
C SER A 392 -8.68 -17.26 13.05
N LEU A 393 -9.36 -17.47 11.92
CA LEU A 393 -10.15 -16.47 11.19
C LEU A 393 -11.63 -16.45 11.64
#